data_AF-A0A3D9FK28-F1
#
_entry.id   AF-A0A3D9FK28-F1
#
_cell.length_a   1.000
_cell.length_b   1.000
_cell.length_c   1.000
_cell.angle_alpha   90.00
_cell.angle_beta   90.00
_cell.angle_gamma   90.00
#
_symmetry.space_group_name_H-M   'P 1'
#
loop_
_entity.id
_entity.type
_entity.pdbx_description
1 polymer ?
#
loop_
_entity_poly.entity_id
_entity_poly.type
_entity_poly.pdbx_seq_one_letter_code
_entity_poly.pdbx_strand_id
1 'polypeptide(L)'
;MASLPNVPNLFLDSEKTEFDTAIGDIASGEASVFALRCHNLPASADLTETLAAAFLFTNAILMARSRRKIVKLVTLDVAEEPLRYSYANSFRALFNSEFSSLDNIDRWHSYLEERQHIAVGAREDAQKAVEFFRHAGISRSASALHRADVFMGMENVSAADSAGGQFSFDDSNIYAPKLVGANGGTAIALKSVFLADGVKVRTGRRGQNVVIELDCARANDGIREWLGHIERILALDFYRLGV
;
A
#
# COMPACT_ATOMS: atom_id res chain seq x y z
N MET A 1 -4.62 17.29 37.81
CA MET A 1 -3.72 16.98 36.67
C MET A 1 -4.27 17.72 35.47
N ALA A 2 -3.60 18.76 35.00
CA ALA A 2 -3.98 19.44 33.77
C ALA A 2 -3.72 18.49 32.60
N SER A 3 -4.75 18.20 31.79
CA SER A 3 -4.59 17.51 30.52
C SER A 3 -3.60 18.33 29.68
N LEU A 4 -2.54 17.69 29.18
CA LEU A 4 -1.64 18.33 28.22
C LEU A 4 -2.49 18.84 27.04
N PRO A 5 -2.40 20.14 26.68
CA PRO A 5 -3.15 20.68 25.57
C PRO A 5 -2.57 20.11 24.27
N ASN A 6 -3.42 19.44 23.49
CA ASN A 6 -3.20 19.01 22.12
C ASN A 6 -2.00 18.07 21.90
N VAL A 7 -2.21 16.76 22.11
CA VAL A 7 -1.42 15.78 21.35
C VAL A 7 -1.74 16.05 19.86
N PRO A 8 -0.74 16.36 19.02
CA PRO A 8 -0.99 16.65 17.60
C PRO A 8 -1.56 15.41 16.92
N ASN A 9 -2.60 15.58 16.10
CA ASN A 9 -3.15 14.45 15.34
C ASN A 9 -2.10 13.91 14.36
N LEU A 10 -1.98 12.59 14.24
CA LEU A 10 -1.09 11.94 13.26
C LEU A 10 -1.50 12.27 11.81
N PHE A 11 -2.79 12.51 11.60
CA PHE A 11 -3.42 12.79 10.31
C PHE A 11 -4.40 13.94 10.43
N LEU A 12 -4.49 14.73 9.37
CA LEU A 12 -5.42 15.85 9.24
C LEU A 12 -6.85 15.34 9.03
N ASP A 13 -7.84 16.12 9.47
CA ASP A 13 -9.26 15.77 9.29
C ASP A 13 -9.67 15.67 7.80
N SER A 14 -9.00 16.44 6.94
CA SER A 14 -9.15 16.34 5.49
C SER A 14 -8.66 14.99 4.95
N GLU A 15 -7.51 14.50 5.43
CA GLU A 15 -6.98 13.17 5.06
C GLU A 15 -8.01 12.08 5.48
N LYS A 16 -8.58 12.18 6.69
CA LYS A 16 -9.61 11.25 7.17
C LYS A 16 -10.88 11.25 6.29
N THR A 17 -11.34 12.44 5.91
CA THR A 17 -12.54 12.61 5.06
C THR A 17 -12.34 12.06 3.63
N GLU A 18 -11.17 12.30 3.04
CA GLU A 18 -10.79 11.72 1.74
C GLU A 18 -10.77 10.19 1.79
N PHE A 19 -10.26 9.63 2.88
CA PHE A 19 -10.23 8.19 3.08
C PHE A 19 -11.62 7.57 3.24
N ASP A 20 -12.53 8.20 3.99
CA ASP A 20 -13.91 7.72 4.12
C ASP A 20 -14.64 7.71 2.75
N THR A 21 -14.32 8.67 1.88
CA THR A 21 -14.79 8.66 0.48
C THR A 21 -14.23 7.45 -0.27
N ALA A 22 -12.94 7.15 -0.12
CA ALA A 22 -12.31 5.97 -0.72
C ALA A 22 -12.89 4.64 -0.19
N ILE A 23 -13.28 4.56 1.10
CA ILE A 23 -14.03 3.41 1.64
C ILE A 23 -15.34 3.21 0.87
N GLY A 24 -16.05 4.30 0.56
CA GLY A 24 -17.26 4.28 -0.27
C GLY A 24 -17.02 3.65 -1.65
N ASP A 25 -15.98 4.10 -2.36
CA ASP A 25 -15.58 3.58 -3.67
C ASP A 25 -15.23 2.08 -3.62
N ILE A 26 -14.60 1.63 -2.53
CA ILE A 26 -14.28 0.20 -2.31
C ILE A 26 -15.57 -0.59 -2.08
N ALA A 27 -16.47 -0.08 -1.24
CA ALA A 27 -17.72 -0.75 -0.88
C ALA A 27 -18.69 -0.88 -2.07
N SER A 28 -18.79 0.14 -2.92
CA SER A 28 -19.54 0.10 -4.19
C SER A 28 -18.86 -0.81 -5.23
N GLY A 29 -17.60 -1.15 -5.00
CA GLY A 29 -16.79 -1.96 -5.87
C GLY A 29 -16.32 -1.20 -7.10
N GLU A 30 -16.31 0.12 -7.10
CA GLU A 30 -15.72 0.98 -8.14
C GLU A 30 -14.19 0.98 -8.07
N ALA A 31 -13.64 0.80 -6.86
CA ALA A 31 -12.21 0.67 -6.62
C ALA A 31 -11.75 -0.76 -6.28
N SER A 32 -10.49 -0.99 -6.63
CA SER A 32 -9.63 -2.10 -6.21
C SER A 32 -8.82 -1.67 -4.97
N VAL A 33 -8.37 -2.62 -4.15
CA VAL A 33 -7.52 -2.33 -2.99
C VAL A 33 -6.12 -2.88 -3.20
N PHE A 34 -5.10 -2.05 -2.95
CA PHE A 34 -3.74 -2.51 -2.76
C PHE A 34 -3.22 -1.99 -1.43
N ALA A 35 -3.02 -2.90 -0.47
CA ALA A 35 -2.60 -2.57 0.88
C ALA A 35 -1.26 -3.20 1.24
N LEU A 36 -0.42 -2.44 1.93
CA LEU A 36 0.77 -2.92 2.62
C LEU A 36 0.60 -2.68 4.12
N ARG A 37 0.78 -3.72 4.92
CA ARG A 37 0.73 -3.68 6.37
C ARG A 37 2.09 -4.08 6.90
N CYS A 38 2.72 -3.16 7.60
CA CYS A 38 4.07 -3.33 8.11
C CYS A 38 4.02 -3.56 9.62
N HIS A 39 4.34 -4.78 10.04
CA HIS A 39 4.36 -5.19 11.44
C HIS A 39 5.76 -5.05 12.04
N ASN A 40 5.86 -4.81 13.34
CA ASN A 40 7.15 -4.77 14.06
C ASN A 40 8.19 -3.82 13.44
N LEU A 41 7.81 -2.57 13.11
CA LEU A 41 8.73 -1.63 12.46
C LEU A 41 9.91 -1.29 13.40
N PRO A 42 11.17 -1.65 13.06
CA PRO A 42 12.33 -1.21 13.83
C PRO A 42 12.61 0.26 13.55
N ALA A 43 13.44 0.93 14.35
CA ALA A 43 13.94 2.28 14.02
C ALA A 43 15.03 2.21 12.92
N SER A 44 14.65 2.39 11.65
CA SER A 44 15.56 2.34 10.49
C SER A 44 15.05 3.19 9.31
N ALA A 45 15.86 4.16 8.87
CA ALA A 45 15.50 5.04 7.76
C ALA A 45 15.60 4.35 6.38
N ASP A 46 16.61 3.50 6.16
CA ASP A 46 16.81 2.77 4.87
C ASP A 46 15.65 1.80 4.58
N LEU A 47 15.01 1.30 5.64
CA LEU A 47 13.85 0.44 5.52
C LEU A 47 12.63 1.19 4.92
N THR A 48 12.43 2.47 5.26
CA THR A 48 11.27 3.23 4.75
C THR A 48 11.33 3.43 3.24
N GLU A 49 12.50 3.78 2.70
CA GLU A 49 12.67 3.95 1.25
C GLU A 49 12.52 2.62 0.51
N THR A 50 13.10 1.53 1.05
CA THR A 50 12.95 0.19 0.47
C THR A 50 11.50 -0.28 0.43
N LEU A 51 10.75 -0.08 1.52
CA LEU A 51 9.32 -0.42 1.58
C LEU A 51 8.51 0.43 0.59
N ALA A 52 8.75 1.73 0.55
CA ALA A 52 8.05 2.63 -0.36
C ALA A 52 8.33 2.25 -1.83
N ALA A 53 9.59 1.96 -2.18
CA ALA A 53 9.96 1.52 -3.52
C ALA A 53 9.26 0.20 -3.90
N ALA A 54 9.30 -0.82 -3.04
CA ALA A 54 8.66 -2.11 -3.30
C ALA A 54 7.13 -1.98 -3.47
N PHE A 55 6.50 -1.14 -2.64
CA PHE A 55 5.08 -0.83 -2.72
C PHE A 55 4.75 -0.12 -4.04
N LEU A 56 5.45 0.98 -4.36
CA LEU A 56 5.21 1.76 -5.58
C LEU A 56 5.45 0.96 -6.85
N PHE A 57 6.50 0.13 -6.87
CA PHE A 57 6.81 -0.76 -7.98
C PHE A 57 5.69 -1.79 -8.20
N THR A 58 5.23 -2.45 -7.12
CA THR A 58 4.09 -3.38 -7.20
C THR A 58 2.80 -2.68 -7.64
N ASN A 59 2.56 -1.45 -7.15
CA ASN A 59 1.44 -0.64 -7.58
C ASN A 59 1.48 -0.39 -9.10
N ALA A 60 2.65 -0.08 -9.68
CA ALA A 60 2.78 0.11 -11.13
C ALA A 60 2.42 -1.17 -11.91
N ILE A 61 2.87 -2.34 -11.45
CA ILE A 61 2.49 -3.64 -12.04
C ILE A 61 0.97 -3.84 -11.99
N LEU A 62 0.35 -3.57 -10.84
CA LEU A 62 -1.10 -3.69 -10.69
C LEU A 62 -1.86 -2.70 -11.59
N MET A 63 -1.36 -1.49 -11.76
CA MET A 63 -1.94 -0.48 -12.67
C MET A 63 -1.88 -0.92 -14.13
N ALA A 64 -0.83 -1.63 -14.55
CA ALA A 64 -0.76 -2.19 -15.90
C ALA A 64 -1.74 -3.36 -16.12
N ARG A 65 -2.04 -4.11 -15.05
CA ARG A 65 -2.87 -5.32 -15.11
C ARG A 65 -4.35 -5.09 -14.77
N SER A 66 -4.68 -3.97 -14.12
CA SER A 66 -6.04 -3.61 -13.70
C SER A 66 -6.59 -2.43 -14.50
N ARG A 67 -7.87 -2.52 -14.88
CA ARG A 67 -8.60 -1.42 -15.53
C ARG A 67 -9.35 -0.52 -14.55
N ARG A 68 -9.27 -0.79 -13.24
CA ARG A 68 -10.01 -0.08 -12.20
C ARG A 68 -9.11 0.84 -11.40
N LYS A 69 -9.69 1.88 -10.81
CA LYS A 69 -9.03 2.73 -9.81
C LYS A 69 -8.53 1.84 -8.67
N ILE A 70 -7.29 2.04 -8.24
CA ILE A 70 -6.69 1.31 -7.11
C ILE A 70 -6.56 2.29 -5.94
N VAL A 71 -7.19 1.96 -4.82
CA VAL A 71 -6.98 2.63 -3.53
C VAL A 71 -5.75 1.98 -2.88
N LYS A 72 -4.73 2.80 -2.61
CA LYS A 72 -3.43 2.38 -2.12
C LYS A 72 -3.36 2.67 -0.63
N LEU A 73 -3.08 1.66 0.18
CA LEU A 73 -3.15 1.73 1.63
C LEU A 73 -1.82 1.29 2.22
N VAL A 74 -1.31 2.01 3.21
CA VAL A 74 -0.17 1.57 4.02
C VAL A 74 -0.56 1.66 5.49
N THR A 75 -0.36 0.59 6.26
CA THR A 75 -0.45 0.67 7.73
C THR A 75 0.87 0.32 8.38
N LEU A 76 1.15 1.02 9.47
CA LEU A 76 2.40 0.87 10.21
C LEU A 76 2.07 0.48 11.64
N ASP A 77 2.70 -0.61 12.09
CA ASP A 77 2.69 -1.03 13.49
C ASP A 77 4.00 -0.57 14.15
N VAL A 78 3.89 0.51 14.90
CA VAL A 78 5.03 1.17 15.56
C VAL A 78 4.72 1.29 17.05
N ALA A 79 5.52 0.61 17.87
CA ALA A 79 5.32 0.57 19.31
C ALA A 79 5.54 1.95 19.97
N GLU A 80 6.59 2.66 19.57
CA GLU A 80 6.97 3.94 20.17
C GLU A 80 6.22 5.11 19.54
N GLU A 81 5.54 5.91 20.36
CA GLU A 81 4.73 7.05 19.91
C GLU A 81 5.54 8.11 19.11
N PRO A 82 6.75 8.54 19.53
CA PRO A 82 7.52 9.51 18.74
C PRO A 82 7.91 8.98 17.35
N LEU A 83 8.18 7.67 17.24
CA LEU A 83 8.52 7.04 15.97
C LEU A 83 7.33 7.01 15.01
N ARG A 84 6.08 6.94 15.50
CA ARG A 84 4.87 7.00 14.65
C ARG A 84 4.85 8.26 13.79
N TYR A 85 5.11 9.42 14.39
CA TYR A 85 5.13 10.69 13.65
C TYR A 85 6.29 10.74 12.65
N SER A 86 7.47 10.25 13.04
CA SER A 86 8.64 10.18 12.15
C SER A 86 8.35 9.33 10.92
N TYR A 87 7.78 8.13 11.11
CA TYR A 87 7.43 7.25 10.01
C TYR A 87 6.30 7.79 9.16
N ALA A 88 5.22 8.26 9.76
CA ALA A 88 4.11 8.87 9.02
C ALA A 88 4.62 10.01 8.12
N ASN A 89 5.46 10.89 8.65
CA ASN A 89 6.02 12.01 7.88
C ASN A 89 6.99 11.55 6.79
N SER A 90 7.80 10.53 7.04
CA SER A 90 8.74 9.98 6.07
C SER A 90 8.01 9.33 4.89
N PHE A 91 7.02 8.47 5.17
CA PHE A 91 6.19 7.88 4.13
C PHE A 91 5.35 8.93 3.40
N ARG A 92 4.80 9.93 4.11
CA ARG A 92 4.10 11.07 3.48
C ARG A 92 4.99 11.78 2.48
N ALA A 93 6.24 12.06 2.86
CA ALA A 93 7.21 12.72 1.99
C ALA A 93 7.54 11.84 0.77
N LEU A 94 7.79 10.55 0.95
CA LEU A 94 8.10 9.64 -0.16
C LEU A 94 6.92 9.49 -1.13
N PHE A 95 5.69 9.34 -0.63
CA PHE A 95 4.50 9.14 -1.46
C PHE A 95 3.98 10.41 -2.13
N ASN A 96 4.24 11.59 -1.56
CA ASN A 96 3.76 12.86 -2.13
C ASN A 96 4.83 13.67 -2.90
N SER A 97 6.10 13.29 -2.81
CA SER A 97 7.21 13.97 -3.50
C SER A 97 7.46 13.42 -4.91
N GLU A 98 8.49 13.93 -5.58
CA GLU A 98 8.94 13.40 -6.86
C GLU A 98 9.32 11.93 -6.79
N PHE A 99 9.71 11.40 -5.62
CA PHE A 99 10.08 9.99 -5.45
C PHE A 99 8.98 9.05 -5.97
N SER A 100 7.70 9.33 -5.71
CA SER A 100 6.55 8.50 -6.12
C SER A 100 6.07 8.69 -7.55
N SER A 101 6.74 9.54 -8.33
CA SER A 101 6.42 9.74 -9.74
C SER A 101 6.55 8.42 -10.52
N LEU A 102 5.55 8.09 -11.33
CA LEU A 102 5.58 6.91 -12.20
C LEU A 102 6.80 6.90 -13.16
N ASP A 103 7.36 8.06 -13.50
CA ASP A 103 8.57 8.14 -14.32
C ASP A 103 9.83 7.59 -13.59
N ASN A 104 9.77 7.36 -12.27
CA ASN A 104 10.87 6.81 -11.49
C ASN A 104 10.90 5.28 -11.42
N ILE A 105 10.04 4.56 -12.16
CA ILE A 105 9.99 3.09 -12.10
C ILE A 105 11.37 2.44 -12.32
N ASP A 106 12.18 2.96 -13.25
CA ASP A 106 13.52 2.42 -13.50
C ASP A 106 14.46 2.63 -12.30
N ARG A 107 14.31 3.75 -11.58
CA ARG A 107 15.06 4.04 -10.35
C ARG A 107 14.62 3.10 -9.23
N TRP A 108 13.32 2.91 -9.01
CA TRP A 108 12.82 1.97 -8.01
C TRP A 108 13.28 0.54 -8.31
N HIS A 109 13.16 0.11 -9.56
CA HIS A 109 13.63 -1.20 -9.99
C HIS A 109 15.11 -1.38 -9.71
N SER A 110 15.97 -0.44 -10.13
CA SER A 110 17.42 -0.53 -9.91
C SER A 110 17.77 -0.56 -8.42
N TYR A 111 17.14 0.31 -7.63
CA TYR A 111 17.32 0.36 -6.17
C TYR A 111 16.95 -0.98 -5.49
N LEU A 112 15.87 -1.63 -5.97
CA LEU A 112 15.40 -2.91 -5.45
C LEU A 112 16.25 -4.09 -5.96
N GLU A 113 16.65 -4.08 -7.24
CA GLU A 113 17.44 -5.16 -7.87
C GLU A 113 18.83 -5.28 -7.23
N GLU A 114 19.43 -4.16 -6.82
CA GLU A 114 20.69 -4.14 -6.04
C GLU A 114 20.59 -4.89 -4.71
N ARG A 115 19.37 -5.05 -4.16
CA ARG A 115 19.12 -5.68 -2.86
C ARG A 115 18.60 -7.12 -3.00
N GLN A 116 17.97 -7.43 -4.12
CA GLN A 116 17.26 -8.69 -4.32
C GLN A 116 16.84 -8.87 -5.79
N HIS A 117 16.79 -10.10 -6.26
CA HIS A 117 16.32 -10.38 -7.61
C HIS A 117 14.80 -10.14 -7.75
N ILE A 118 14.41 -9.39 -8.78
CA ILE A 118 13.01 -9.18 -9.17
C ILE A 118 12.69 -10.07 -10.38
N ALA A 119 11.48 -10.62 -10.40
CA ALA A 119 11.01 -11.43 -11.53
C ALA A 119 11.12 -10.66 -12.87
N VAL A 120 11.64 -11.34 -13.91
CA VAL A 120 12.05 -10.73 -15.19
C VAL A 120 10.94 -9.92 -15.87
N GLY A 121 9.70 -10.41 -15.90
CA GLY A 121 8.58 -9.72 -16.54
C GLY A 121 7.95 -8.61 -15.70
N ALA A 122 8.29 -8.49 -14.42
CA ALA A 122 7.71 -7.50 -13.51
C ALA A 122 8.05 -6.07 -13.94
N ARG A 123 9.26 -5.83 -14.43
CA ARG A 123 9.68 -4.52 -14.94
C ARG A 123 8.90 -4.12 -16.18
N GLU A 124 8.78 -5.03 -17.15
CA GLU A 124 8.04 -4.79 -18.38
C GLU A 124 6.58 -4.44 -18.08
N ASP A 125 5.96 -5.15 -17.14
CA ASP A 125 4.61 -4.84 -16.72
C ASP A 125 4.51 -3.48 -16.01
N ALA A 126 5.45 -3.14 -15.13
CA ALA A 126 5.47 -1.81 -14.52
C ALA A 126 5.60 -0.69 -15.57
N GLN A 127 6.43 -0.90 -16.61
CA GLN A 127 6.62 0.06 -17.70
C GLN A 127 5.37 0.24 -18.57
N LYS A 128 4.56 -0.80 -18.79
CA LYS A 128 3.27 -0.68 -19.49
C LYS A 128 2.34 0.35 -18.82
N ALA A 129 2.38 0.50 -17.50
CA ALA A 129 1.62 1.54 -16.82
C ALA A 129 2.07 2.94 -17.25
N VAL A 130 3.38 3.19 -17.29
CA VAL A 130 3.95 4.49 -17.74
C VAL A 130 3.57 4.78 -19.18
N GLU A 131 3.70 3.80 -20.07
CA GLU A 131 3.34 3.95 -21.48
C GLU A 131 1.84 4.24 -21.64
N PHE A 132 0.99 3.50 -20.95
CA PHE A 132 -0.46 3.74 -20.96
C PHE A 132 -0.78 5.19 -20.60
N PHE A 133 -0.19 5.73 -19.52
CA PHE A 133 -0.48 7.11 -19.09
C PHE A 133 0.14 8.17 -20.00
N ARG A 134 1.33 7.92 -20.57
CA ARG A 134 1.92 8.81 -21.58
C ARG A 134 1.07 8.89 -22.85
N HIS A 135 0.48 7.78 -23.29
CA HIS A 135 -0.29 7.70 -24.53
C HIS A 135 -1.78 8.01 -24.38
N ALA A 136 -2.38 7.77 -23.21
CA ALA A 136 -3.80 8.05 -22.94
C ALA A 136 -4.15 9.55 -22.93
N GLY A 137 -3.19 10.44 -23.19
CA GLY A 137 -3.43 11.88 -23.34
C GLY A 137 -3.91 12.55 -22.05
N ILE A 138 -3.60 11.96 -20.89
CA ILE A 138 -3.91 12.57 -19.60
C ILE A 138 -3.01 13.80 -19.47
N SER A 139 -3.59 14.98 -19.71
CA SER A 139 -2.86 16.24 -19.70
C SER A 139 -2.22 16.47 -18.33
N ARG A 140 -1.12 17.24 -18.31
CA ARG A 140 -0.44 17.67 -17.07
C ARG A 140 -1.37 18.33 -16.03
N SER A 141 -2.59 18.77 -16.41
CA SER A 141 -3.58 19.32 -15.50
C SER A 141 -4.41 18.27 -14.73
N ALA A 142 -4.34 17.00 -15.11
CA ALA A 142 -4.86 15.86 -14.33
C ALA A 142 -3.82 15.32 -13.32
N SER A 143 -2.99 16.23 -12.79
CA SER A 143 -1.88 15.97 -11.85
C SER A 143 -2.27 15.22 -10.56
N ALA A 144 -3.55 15.13 -10.25
CA ALA A 144 -4.10 14.39 -9.11
C ALA A 144 -4.35 12.89 -9.38
N LEU A 145 -4.05 12.36 -10.58
CA LEU A 145 -4.35 10.95 -10.92
C LEU A 145 -3.11 10.07 -11.15
N HIS A 146 -1.89 10.60 -10.90
CA HIS A 146 -0.63 9.86 -11.09
C HIS A 146 0.34 9.85 -9.92
N ARG A 147 0.17 10.69 -8.89
CA ARG A 147 0.86 10.47 -7.62
C ARG A 147 0.24 9.23 -6.97
N ALA A 148 1.04 8.49 -6.21
CA ALA A 148 0.46 7.47 -5.37
C ALA A 148 -0.33 8.20 -4.28
N ASP A 149 -1.62 8.43 -4.51
CA ASP A 149 -2.55 8.80 -3.44
C ASP A 149 -2.63 7.58 -2.53
N VAL A 150 -1.71 7.56 -1.56
CA VAL A 150 -1.57 6.52 -0.56
C VAL A 150 -2.20 7.03 0.71
N PHE A 151 -3.24 6.34 1.16
CA PHE A 151 -3.76 6.55 2.50
C PHE A 151 -2.89 5.79 3.48
N MET A 152 -2.58 6.41 4.60
CA MET A 152 -1.71 5.84 5.63
C MET A 152 -2.45 5.69 6.95
N GLY A 153 -2.49 4.47 7.48
CA GLY A 153 -3.05 4.15 8.78
C GLY A 153 -1.97 3.80 9.80
N MET A 154 -2.38 3.72 11.07
CA MET A 154 -1.54 3.25 12.15
C MET A 154 -2.24 2.06 12.80
N GLU A 155 -1.55 0.94 12.93
CA GLU A 155 -2.08 -0.22 13.64
C GLU A 155 -2.19 0.11 15.13
N ASN A 156 -3.15 -0.52 15.80
CA ASN A 156 -3.40 -0.34 17.24
C ASN A 156 -3.76 1.11 17.67
N VAL A 157 -4.12 1.98 16.73
CA VAL A 157 -4.61 3.33 16.98
C VAL A 157 -5.95 3.50 16.26
N SER A 158 -7.03 3.78 17.00
CA SER A 158 -8.36 3.89 16.39
C SER A 158 -8.42 5.10 15.44
N ALA A 159 -9.14 4.94 14.33
CA ALA A 159 -9.40 6.05 13.40
C ALA A 159 -10.23 7.17 14.05
N ALA A 160 -11.08 6.80 15.02
CA ALA A 160 -11.96 7.70 15.75
C ALA A 160 -11.27 8.41 16.92
N ASP A 161 -10.04 8.03 17.30
CA ASP A 161 -9.33 8.71 18.38
C ASP A 161 -8.91 10.11 17.94
N SER A 162 -8.96 11.07 18.87
CA SER A 162 -8.55 12.45 18.62
C SER A 162 -7.09 12.53 18.17
N ALA A 163 -6.19 11.83 18.87
CA ALA A 163 -4.79 11.64 18.47
C ALA A 163 -4.58 10.60 17.34
N GLY A 164 -5.66 10.05 16.78
CA GLY A 164 -5.73 8.74 16.13
C GLY A 164 -5.14 8.57 14.72
N GLY A 165 -5.18 7.33 14.23
CA GLY A 165 -4.78 6.93 12.87
C GLY A 165 -5.82 7.36 11.81
N GLN A 166 -5.50 7.23 10.52
CA GLN A 166 -6.48 7.47 9.46
C GLN A 166 -7.48 6.31 9.33
N PHE A 167 -6.99 5.07 9.50
CA PHE A 167 -7.76 3.84 9.37
C PHE A 167 -7.06 2.67 10.08
N SER A 168 -7.80 1.59 10.29
CA SER A 168 -7.29 0.31 10.79
C SER A 168 -7.83 -0.89 10.01
N PHE A 169 -7.16 -2.03 10.16
CA PHE A 169 -7.64 -3.32 9.68
C PHE A 169 -8.21 -4.15 10.84
N ASP A 170 -9.42 -4.65 10.67
CA ASP A 170 -10.00 -5.71 11.49
C ASP A 170 -9.85 -7.05 10.77
N ASP A 171 -8.92 -7.87 11.23
CA ASP A 171 -8.61 -9.20 10.67
C ASP A 171 -9.36 -10.34 11.36
N SER A 172 -10.46 -10.08 12.06
CA SER A 172 -11.31 -11.14 12.62
C SER A 172 -11.75 -12.17 11.58
N ASN A 173 -11.79 -11.78 10.29
CA ASN A 173 -11.94 -12.68 9.16
C ASN A 173 -10.75 -12.60 8.19
N ILE A 174 -9.97 -13.67 8.10
CA ILE A 174 -8.76 -13.74 7.26
C ILE A 174 -9.05 -13.59 5.75
N TYR A 175 -10.24 -13.96 5.28
CA TYR A 175 -10.66 -13.89 3.87
C TYR A 175 -11.50 -12.64 3.56
N ALA A 176 -11.91 -11.90 4.58
CA ALA A 176 -12.68 -10.68 4.43
C ALA A 176 -12.31 -9.67 5.53
N PRO A 177 -11.03 -9.27 5.64
CA PRO A 177 -10.63 -8.28 6.64
C PRO A 177 -11.41 -6.99 6.37
N LYS A 178 -11.83 -6.34 7.44
CA LYS A 178 -12.60 -5.11 7.36
C LYS A 178 -11.66 -3.92 7.48
N LEU A 179 -11.68 -3.06 6.47
CA LEU A 179 -11.05 -1.76 6.50
C LEU A 179 -11.97 -0.79 7.23
N VAL A 180 -11.49 -0.17 8.31
CA VAL A 180 -12.30 0.71 9.17
C VAL A 180 -11.71 2.11 9.17
N GLY A 181 -12.50 3.08 8.72
CA GLY A 181 -12.23 4.51 8.81
C GLY A 181 -12.93 5.16 10.00
N ALA A 182 -12.97 6.48 10.01
CA ALA A 182 -13.59 7.23 11.11
C ALA A 182 -15.12 7.09 11.10
N ASN A 183 -15.73 7.06 9.90
CA ASN A 183 -17.19 7.10 9.75
C ASN A 183 -17.82 5.78 9.29
N GLY A 184 -17.03 4.74 9.02
CA GLY A 184 -17.54 3.46 8.54
C GLY A 184 -16.45 2.45 8.24
N GLY A 185 -16.84 1.32 7.64
CA GLY A 185 -15.87 0.32 7.20
C GLY A 185 -16.44 -0.67 6.21
N THR A 186 -15.56 -1.28 5.42
CA THR A 186 -15.92 -2.18 4.33
C THR A 186 -15.05 -3.43 4.36
N ALA A 187 -15.64 -4.58 4.02
CA ALA A 187 -14.93 -5.84 3.95
C ALA A 187 -14.20 -5.97 2.62
N ILE A 188 -12.93 -6.38 2.66
CA ILE A 188 -12.13 -6.61 1.46
C ILE A 188 -12.16 -8.10 1.14
N ALA A 189 -12.87 -8.49 0.08
CA ALA A 189 -12.94 -9.89 -0.31
C ALA A 189 -11.59 -10.41 -0.84
N LEU A 190 -11.04 -11.42 -0.17
CA LEU A 190 -9.80 -12.13 -0.47
C LEU A 190 -10.09 -13.62 -0.66
N LYS A 191 -9.28 -14.32 -1.45
CA LYS A 191 -9.50 -15.72 -1.87
C LYS A 191 -8.27 -16.59 -1.83
N SER A 192 -7.12 -16.03 -2.15
CA SER A 192 -5.86 -16.75 -2.25
C SER A 192 -4.85 -16.19 -1.26
N VAL A 193 -3.99 -17.06 -0.75
CA VAL A 193 -2.94 -16.70 0.21
C VAL A 193 -1.62 -17.27 -0.28
N PHE A 194 -0.60 -16.42 -0.34
CA PHE A 194 0.80 -16.77 -0.48
C PHE A 194 1.49 -16.52 0.86
N LEU A 195 2.26 -17.50 1.33
CA LEU A 195 3.02 -17.43 2.57
C LEU A 195 4.47 -17.75 2.27
N ALA A 196 5.35 -16.88 2.73
CA ALA A 196 6.79 -17.07 2.69
C ALA A 196 7.44 -16.41 3.91
N ASP A 197 8.74 -16.56 4.03
CA ASP A 197 9.49 -16.01 5.15
C ASP A 197 9.38 -14.48 5.19
N GLY A 198 8.85 -13.97 6.31
CA GLY A 198 8.70 -12.53 6.54
C GLY A 198 7.57 -11.85 5.76
N VAL A 199 6.83 -12.57 4.90
CA VAL A 199 5.74 -11.98 4.12
C VAL A 199 4.55 -12.91 3.92
N LYS A 200 3.35 -12.32 4.00
CA LYS A 200 2.09 -12.95 3.64
C LYS A 200 1.36 -12.06 2.65
N VAL A 201 1.00 -12.60 1.50
CA VAL A 201 0.22 -11.88 0.49
C VAL A 201 -1.12 -12.55 0.28
N ARG A 202 -2.19 -11.78 0.50
CA ARG A 202 -3.56 -12.20 0.24
C ARG A 202 -4.05 -11.50 -1.02
N THR A 203 -4.66 -12.26 -1.92
CA THR A 203 -5.24 -11.72 -3.16
C THR A 203 -6.70 -12.10 -3.30
N GLY A 204 -7.49 -11.27 -4.00
CA GLY A 204 -8.90 -11.49 -4.22
C GLY A 204 -9.45 -10.74 -5.43
N ARG A 205 -10.68 -11.10 -5.82
CA ARG A 205 -11.42 -10.48 -6.93
C ARG A 205 -10.63 -10.47 -8.26
N ARG A 206 -9.99 -11.60 -8.61
CA ARG A 206 -9.10 -11.74 -9.78
C ARG A 206 -7.86 -10.87 -9.66
N GLY A 207 -7.28 -10.83 -8.46
CA GLY A 207 -6.10 -10.02 -8.11
C GLY A 207 -6.33 -8.51 -8.12
N GLN A 208 -7.58 -8.07 -8.14
CA GLN A 208 -7.97 -6.68 -7.95
C GLN A 208 -7.83 -6.20 -6.50
N ASN A 209 -7.87 -7.12 -5.55
CA ASN A 209 -7.59 -6.84 -4.16
C ASN A 209 -6.29 -7.54 -3.80
N VAL A 210 -5.32 -6.81 -3.28
CA VAL A 210 -4.03 -7.34 -2.84
C VAL A 210 -3.73 -6.73 -1.47
N VAL A 211 -3.51 -7.57 -0.47
CA VAL A 211 -3.09 -7.17 0.88
C VAL A 211 -1.79 -7.88 1.19
N ILE A 212 -0.75 -7.11 1.49
CA ILE A 212 0.58 -7.59 1.82
C ILE A 212 0.81 -7.31 3.29
N GLU A 213 1.03 -8.35 4.07
CA GLU A 213 1.48 -8.27 5.46
C GLU A 213 2.97 -8.59 5.48
N LEU A 214 3.77 -7.65 5.96
CA LEU A 214 5.21 -7.78 6.06
C LEU A 214 5.63 -7.70 7.52
N ASP A 215 6.43 -8.66 7.96
CA ASP A 215 7.15 -8.56 9.23
C ASP A 215 8.42 -7.74 9.00
N CYS A 216 8.42 -6.49 9.46
CA CYS A 216 9.52 -5.57 9.21
C CYS A 216 10.78 -5.87 10.01
N ALA A 217 10.70 -6.74 11.03
CA ALA A 217 11.90 -7.34 11.63
C ALA A 217 12.66 -8.25 10.65
N ARG A 218 11.97 -8.76 9.61
CA ARG A 218 12.50 -9.60 8.54
C ARG A 218 12.29 -8.98 7.15
N ALA A 219 12.26 -7.65 7.07
CA ALA A 219 11.85 -6.93 5.86
C ALA A 219 12.62 -7.36 4.60
N ASN A 220 13.94 -7.54 4.69
CA ASN A 220 14.75 -7.92 3.52
C ASN A 220 14.36 -9.29 2.96
N ASP A 221 14.09 -10.28 3.82
CA ASP A 221 13.63 -11.59 3.37
C ASP A 221 12.20 -11.50 2.82
N GLY A 222 11.31 -10.80 3.52
CA GLY A 222 9.92 -10.66 3.08
C GLY A 222 9.77 -9.91 1.76
N ILE A 223 10.55 -8.84 1.54
CA ILE A 223 10.54 -8.09 0.27
C ILE A 223 11.17 -8.95 -0.84
N ARG A 224 12.21 -9.75 -0.55
CA ARG A 224 12.79 -10.69 -1.52
C ARG A 224 11.78 -11.72 -1.97
N GLU A 225 11.09 -12.35 -1.01
CA GLU A 225 10.07 -13.36 -1.28
C GLU A 225 8.88 -12.76 -2.05
N TRP A 226 8.44 -11.56 -1.67
CA TRP A 226 7.37 -10.85 -2.37
C TRP A 226 7.73 -10.52 -3.82
N LEU A 227 8.83 -9.78 -4.05
CA LEU A 227 9.15 -9.32 -5.40
C LEU A 227 9.71 -10.44 -6.29
N GLY A 228 10.45 -11.40 -5.72
CA GLY A 228 10.91 -12.59 -6.44
C GLY A 228 9.77 -13.49 -6.92
N HIS A 229 8.63 -13.48 -6.22
CA HIS A 229 7.44 -14.26 -6.59
C HIS A 229 6.27 -13.41 -7.10
N ILE A 230 6.48 -12.13 -7.43
CA ILE A 230 5.36 -11.21 -7.73
C ILE A 230 4.48 -11.71 -8.88
N GLU A 231 5.08 -12.28 -9.93
CA GLU A 231 4.34 -12.86 -11.05
C GLU A 231 3.45 -14.02 -10.59
N ARG A 232 3.98 -14.91 -9.77
CA ARG A 232 3.24 -16.05 -9.19
C ARG A 232 2.14 -15.57 -8.26
N ILE A 233 2.43 -14.61 -7.37
CA ILE A 233 1.47 -14.05 -6.40
C ILE A 233 0.27 -13.45 -7.13
N LEU A 234 0.53 -12.67 -8.17
CA LEU A 234 -0.54 -12.10 -8.99
C LEU A 234 -1.23 -13.23 -9.79
N ALA A 235 -0.49 -14.22 -10.29
CA ALA A 235 -1.08 -15.34 -11.02
C ALA A 235 -2.10 -16.16 -10.23
N LEU A 236 -1.93 -16.29 -8.90
CA LEU A 236 -2.80 -17.07 -8.01
C LEU A 236 -4.29 -16.70 -8.10
N ASP A 237 -4.62 -15.49 -8.53
CA ASP A 237 -6.01 -15.04 -8.70
C ASP A 237 -6.27 -14.40 -10.08
N PHE A 238 -5.25 -13.83 -10.75
CA PHE A 238 -5.40 -13.28 -12.11
C PHE A 238 -5.61 -14.37 -13.18
N TYR A 239 -5.01 -15.57 -13.06
CA TYR A 239 -5.03 -16.62 -14.10
C TYR A 239 -5.88 -17.85 -13.77
N ARG A 240 -6.77 -17.81 -12.76
CA ARG A 240 -7.78 -18.88 -12.53
C ARG A 240 -8.85 -18.98 -13.64
N LEU A 241 -8.61 -18.38 -14.81
CA LEU A 241 -9.40 -18.54 -16.04
C LEU A 241 -8.43 -18.93 -17.16
N GLY A 242 -8.11 -20.21 -17.21
CA GLY A 242 -7.30 -20.84 -18.25
C GLY A 242 -7.46 -22.36 -18.30
N VAL A 243 -8.51 -22.90 -17.66
CA VAL A 243 -9.01 -24.28 -17.82
C VAL A 243 -10.53 -24.21 -17.80
#